data_AF-A0A917EFD9-F1
#
_entry.id   AF-A0A917EFD9-F1
#
_cell.length_a   1.000
_cell.length_b   1.000
_cell.length_c   1.000
_cell.angle_alpha   90.00
_cell.angle_beta   90.00
_cell.angle_gamma   90.00
#
_symmetry.space_group_name_H-M   'P 1'
#
loop_
_entity.id
_entity.type
_entity.pdbx_description
1 polymer ?
#
loop_
_entity_poly.entity_id
_entity_poly.type
_entity_poly.pdbx_seq_one_letter_code
_entity_poly.pdbx_strand_id
1 'polypeptide(L)' 'MEVDDIIYLKDGRIYMKPYLKEYDITDHIQTLVDELEKMKR' A
#
# COMPACT_ATOMS: atom_id res chain seq x y z
N MET A 1 -5.62 0.37 -22.97
CA MET A 1 -6.17 0.25 -21.61
C MET A 1 -5.04 0.63 -20.68
N GLU A 2 -5.01 1.89 -20.27
CA GLU A 2 -3.95 2.36 -19.36
C GLU A 2 -4.28 1.84 -17.97
N VAL A 3 -3.36 1.06 -17.43
CA VAL A 3 -3.48 0.52 -16.08
C VAL A 3 -2.94 1.61 -15.16
N ASP A 4 -3.85 2.36 -14.55
CA ASP A 4 -3.60 3.27 -13.43
C ASP A 4 -3.16 2.44 -12.22
N ASP A 5 -1.92 1.96 -12.20
CA ASP A 5 -1.39 1.21 -11.06
C ASP A 5 -1.17 2.15 -9.87
N ILE A 6 -2.18 2.17 -8.98
CA ILE A 6 -2.26 2.97 -7.76
C ILE A 6 -1.15 2.60 -6.76
N ILE A 7 -0.65 1.36 -6.82
CA ILE A 7 0.43 0.84 -5.98
C ILE A 7 1.39 0.01 -6.85
N TYR A 8 2.68 0.32 -6.83
CA TYR A 8 3.70 -0.39 -7.62
C TYR A 8 4.97 -0.71 -6.81
N LEU A 9 5.69 -1.75 -7.24
CA LEU A 9 6.96 -2.18 -6.66
C LEU A 9 8.14 -1.60 -7.45
N LYS A 10 9.09 -1.00 -6.76
CA LYS A 10 10.35 -0.52 -7.34
C LYS A 10 11.47 -0.66 -6.32
N ASP A 11 12.62 -1.21 -6.72
CA ASP A 11 13.80 -1.39 -5.86
C ASP A 11 13.49 -2.07 -4.51
N GLY A 12 12.61 -3.08 -4.52
CA GLY A 12 12.17 -3.81 -3.33
C GLY A 12 11.27 -3.02 -2.38
N ARG A 13 10.73 -1.88 -2.82
CA ARG A 13 9.88 -0.99 -2.02
C ARG A 13 8.54 -0.76 -2.70
N ILE A 14 7.51 -0.54 -1.88
CA ILE A 14 6.12 -0.29 -2.31
C ILE A 14 5.91 1.22 -2.43
N TYR A 15 5.42 1.69 -3.57
CA TYR A 15 5.13 3.09 -3.87
C TYR A 15 3.66 3.26 -4.21
N MET A 16 3.03 4.31 -3.68
CA MET A 16 1.66 4.70 -4.00
C MET A 16 1.66 6.11 -4.60
N LYS A 17 0.96 6.31 -5.71
CA LYS A 17 0.80 7.63 -6.35
C LYS A 17 -0.67 8.06 -6.31
N PRO A 18 -1.12 8.75 -5.25
CA PRO A 18 -2.52 9.16 -5.13
C PRO A 18 -2.80 10.32 -6.09
N TYR A 19 -3.64 10.10 -7.09
CA TYR A 19 -4.21 11.19 -7.90
C TYR A 19 -5.36 11.84 -7.10
N LEU A 20 -5.08 13.02 -6.54
CA LEU A 20 -6.05 14.08 -6.20
C LEU A 20 -7.01 13.97 -5.00
N LYS A 21 -7.03 12.92 -4.18
CA LYS A 21 -7.80 12.95 -2.91
C LYS A 21 -7.00 12.41 -1.73
N GLU A 22 -7.04 13.17 -0.64
CA GLU A 22 -6.55 12.75 0.67
C GLU A 22 -7.54 11.73 1.25
N TYR A 23 -7.05 10.54 1.53
CA TYR A 23 -7.78 9.47 2.21
C TYR A 23 -7.04 9.15 3.49
N ASP A 24 -7.73 9.14 4.63
CA ASP A 24 -7.18 8.59 5.85
C ASP A 24 -7.13 7.07 5.72
N ILE A 25 -5.92 6.53 5.66
CA ILE A 25 -5.64 5.09 5.50
C ILE A 25 -4.98 4.49 6.75
N THR A 26 -5.01 5.20 7.88
CA THR A 26 -4.32 4.80 9.12
C THR A 26 -4.70 3.39 9.55
N ASP A 27 -6.01 3.11 9.59
CA ASP A 27 -6.54 1.79 9.96
C ASP A 27 -6.17 0.69 8.95
N HIS A 28 -6.10 1.06 7.67
CA HIS A 28 -5.74 0.13 6.59
C HIS A 28 -4.27 -0.27 6.67
N ILE A 29 -3.38 0.67 6.96
CA ILE A 29 -1.94 0.40 7.16
C ILE A 29 -1.73 -0.45 8.42
N GLN A 30 -2.43 -0.17 9.52
CA GLN A 30 -2.32 -0.96 10.75
C GLN A 30 -2.70 -2.43 10.51
N THR A 31 -3.78 -2.66 9.75
CA THR A 31 -4.23 -4.02 9.40
C THR A 31 -3.16 -4.78 8.60
N LEU A 32 -2.55 -4.14 7.60
CA LEU A 32 -1.50 -4.76 6.78
C LEU A 32 -0.24 -5.08 7.59
N VAL A 33 0.15 -4.21 8.52
CA VAL A 33 1.29 -4.45 9.43
C VAL A 33 1.02 -5.66 10.33
N ASP A 34 -0.18 -5.76 10.89
CA ASP A 34 -0.56 -6.88 11.75
C ASP A 34 -0.57 -8.22 10.99
N GLU A 35 -1.00 -8.21 9.73
CA GLU A 35 -0.95 -9.38 8.85
C GLU A 35 0.49 -9.81 8.54
N LEU A 36 1.38 -8.86 8.24
CA LEU A 36 2.80 -9.13 8.02
C LEU A 36 3.49 -9.70 9.26
N GLU A 37 3.16 -9.20 10.45
CA GLU A 37 3.69 -9.74 11.71
C GLU A 37 3.22 -11.19 11.96
N LYS A 38 1.99 -11.54 11.56
CA LYS A 38 1.50 -12.93 11.64
C LYS A 38 2.27 -13.87 10.71
N MET A 39 2.79 -13.37 9.59
CA MET A 39 3.57 -14.14 8.62
C MET A 39 5.03 -14.36 9.03
N LYS A 40 5.53 -13.68 10.07
CA LYS A 40 6.88 -13.93 10.62
C LYS A 40 6.99 -15.21 11.47
N ARG A 41 5.97 -16.07 11.44
CA ARG A 41 5.93 -17.36 12.15
C ARG A 41 6.20 -18.53 11.21
#